data_AF-A0A953F9F7-F1
#
_entry.id   AF-A0A953F9F7-F1
#
_cell.length_a   1.000
_cell.length_b   1.000
_cell.length_c   1.000
_cell.angle_alpha   90.00
_cell.angle_beta   90.00
_cell.angle_gamma   90.00
#
_symmetry.space_group_name_H-M   'P 1'
#
loop_
_entity.id
_entity.type
_entity.pdbx_description
1 polymer ?
#
loop_
_entity_poly.entity_id
_entity_poly.type
_entity_poly.pdbx_seq_one_letter_code
_entity_poly.pdbx_strand_id
1 'polypeptide(L)' 'LCIVVEDSLSGIQAAQGAGCRVIGITTTHTAAELAHCDFVVEDFNGLTMKQLRQISGLEG' A
#
# COMPACT_ATOMS: atom_id res chain seq x y z
N LEU A 1 -2.20 -9.79 -10.21
CA LEU A 1 -1.57 -8.71 -9.43
C LEU A 1 -2.08 -8.80 -8.01
N CYS A 2 -1.19 -8.79 -7.02
CA CYS A 2 -1.55 -8.80 -5.60
C CYS A 2 -1.31 -7.41 -5.00
N ILE A 3 -2.18 -7.01 -4.08
CA ILE A 3 -2.04 -5.80 -3.26
C ILE A 3 -1.75 -6.27 -1.83
N VAL A 4 -0.69 -5.73 -1.24
CA VAL A 4 -0.34 -5.95 0.17
C VAL A 4 -0.62 -4.67 0.94
N VAL A 5 -1.26 -4.81 2.10
CA VAL A 5 -1.44 -3.71 3.05
C VAL A 5 -0.54 -4.01 4.23
N GLU A 6 0.39 -3.10 4.52
CA GLU A 6 1.49 -3.36 5.44
C GLU A 6 1.93 -2.06 6.12
N ASP A 7 2.35 -2.14 7.38
CA ASP A 7 2.86 -1.00 8.12
C ASP A 7 4.32 -1.13 8.54
N SER A 8 4.99 -2.28 8.31
CA SER A 8 6.41 -2.44 8.60
C SER A 8 7.30 -2.19 7.39
N LEU A 9 8.42 -1.47 7.56
CA LEU A 9 9.40 -1.23 6.48
C LEU A 9 9.92 -2.53 5.86
N SER A 10 10.19 -3.55 6.67
CA SER A 10 10.65 -4.86 6.19
C SER A 10 9.58 -5.61 5.41
N GLY A 11 8.32 -5.57 5.83
CA GLY A 11 7.21 -6.19 5.11
C GLY A 11 6.94 -5.50 3.78
N ILE A 12 7.00 -4.17 3.75
CA ILE A 12 6.86 -3.35 2.54
C ILE A 12 7.95 -3.73 1.53
N GLN A 13 9.22 -3.75 1.95
CA GLN A 13 10.34 -4.14 1.09
C GLN A 13 10.18 -5.57 0.55
N ALA A 14 9.73 -6.51 1.38
CA ALA A 14 9.48 -7.89 0.96
C ALA A 14 8.35 -7.97 -0.08
N ALA A 15 7.25 -7.25 0.12
CA ALA A 15 6.13 -7.19 -0.81
C ALA A 15 6.52 -6.57 -2.15
N GLN A 16 7.28 -5.48 -2.13
CA GLN A 16 7.84 -4.85 -3.34
C GLN A 16 8.79 -5.80 -4.08
N GLY A 17 9.68 -6.49 -3.34
CA GLY A 17 10.57 -7.50 -3.90
C GLY A 17 9.84 -8.69 -4.53
N ALA A 18 8.63 -9.01 -4.05
CA ALA A 18 7.74 -10.02 -4.64
C ALA A 18 6.93 -9.51 -5.84
N GLY A 19 7.06 -8.23 -6.22
CA GLY A 19 6.31 -7.61 -7.31
C GLY A 19 4.85 -7.29 -6.95
N CYS A 20 4.52 -7.22 -5.67
CA CYS A 20 3.23 -6.74 -5.20
C CYS A 20 3.18 -5.21 -5.22
N ARG A 21 1.98 -4.66 -5.39
CA ARG A 21 1.73 -3.26 -5.04
C ARG A 21 1.43 -3.15 -3.56
N VAL A 22 1.91 -2.08 -2.93
CA VAL A 22 1.87 -1.91 -1.48
C VAL A 22 1.10 -0.67 -1.09
N ILE A 23 0.15 -0.85 -0.18
CA ILE A 23 -0.55 0.21 0.55
C ILE A 23 0.07 0.29 1.94
N GLY A 24 0.83 1.34 2.21
CA GLY A 24 1.42 1.61 3.52
C GLY A 24 0.38 2.17 4.48
N ILE A 25 0.30 1.63 5.71
CA ILE A 25 -0.52 2.22 6.78
C ILE A 25 0.36 2.97 7.78
N THR A 26 0.03 4.22 8.09
CA THR A 26 0.80 5.06 9.02
C THR A 26 0.47 4.81 10.49
N THR A 27 0.29 3.56 10.90
CA THR A 27 0.09 3.15 12.30
C THR A 27 1.40 3.19 13.08
N THR A 28 2.47 2.65 12.50
CA THR A 28 3.78 2.50 13.15
C THR A 28 4.82 3.49 12.59
N HIS A 29 4.69 3.89 11.33
CA HIS A 29 5.61 4.77 10.63
C HIS A 29 4.90 6.01 10.08
N THR A 30 5.66 7.09 9.89
CA THR A 30 5.19 8.33 9.28
C THR A 30 4.95 8.17 7.79
N ALA A 31 4.06 9.00 7.22
CA ALA A 31 3.83 9.02 5.78
C ALA A 31 5.11 9.30 4.96
N ALA A 32 6.05 10.07 5.51
CA ALA A 32 7.34 10.35 4.88
C ALA A 32 8.22 9.09 4.79
N GLU A 33 8.25 8.27 5.84
CA GLU A 33 8.96 6.98 5.82
C GLU A 33 8.34 6.02 4.82
N LEU A 34 7.01 6.05 4.66
CA LEU A 34 6.26 5.18 3.75
C LEU A 34 6.07 5.75 2.33
N ALA A 35 6.70 6.87 1.99
CA ALA A 35 6.53 7.56 0.70
C ALA A 35 6.95 6.73 -0.54
N HIS A 36 7.60 5.59 -0.32
CA HIS A 36 8.02 4.65 -1.36
C HIS A 36 6.95 3.57 -1.66
N CYS A 37 5.84 3.51 -0.93
CA CYS A 37 4.69 2.67 -1.24
C CYS A 37 3.90 3.20 -2.44
N ASP A 38 3.11 2.34 -3.10
CA ASP A 38 2.22 2.76 -4.18
C ASP A 38 1.09 3.68 -3.68
N PHE A 39 0.68 3.48 -2.43
CA PHE A 39 -0.30 4.31 -1.75
C PHE A 39 -0.02 4.34 -0.24
N VAL A 40 -0.36 5.44 0.43
CA VAL A 40 -0.18 5.59 1.88
C VAL A 40 -1.49 6.09 2.48
N VAL A 41 -1.95 5.42 3.53
CA VAL A 41 -3.20 5.75 4.25
C VAL A 41 -2.96 5.76 5.75
N GLU A 42 -3.77 6.54 6.47
CA GLU A 42 -3.73 6.57 7.93
C GLU A 42 -4.44 5.36 8.54
N ASP A 43 -5.55 4.95 7.93
CA ASP A 43 -6.36 3.82 8.33
C ASP A 43 -7.09 3.22 7.12
N PHE A 44 -7.97 2.25 7.36
CA PHE A 44 -8.77 1.63 6.31
C PHE A 44 -10.00 2.46 5.91
N ASN A 45 -10.29 3.56 6.60
CA ASN A 45 -11.44 4.39 6.30
C ASN A 45 -11.23 5.05 4.93
N GLY A 46 -12.23 4.90 4.07
CA GLY A 46 -12.13 5.42 2.71
C GLY A 46 -11.22 4.60 1.80
N LEU A 47 -10.78 3.39 2.19
CA LEU A 47 -10.23 2.41 1.27
C LEU A 47 -11.38 1.64 0.61
N THR A 48 -11.69 2.01 -0.62
CA THR A 48 -12.81 1.44 -1.39
C THR A 48 -12.33 0.44 -2.43
N MET A 49 -13.22 -0.46 -2.85
CA MET A 49 -12.95 -1.36 -3.98
C MET A 49 -12.57 -0.62 -5.27
N LYS A 50 -13.08 0.61 -5.45
CA LYS A 50 -12.70 1.46 -6.58
C LYS A 50 -11.22 1.85 -6.51
N GLN A 51 -10.75 2.36 -5.36
CA GLN A 51 -9.32 2.68 -5.21
C GLN A 51 -8.45 1.43 -5.33
N LEU A 52 -8.87 0.28 -4.79
CA LEU A 52 -8.13 -0.97 -4.95
C LEU A 52 -8.04 -1.40 -6.43
N ARG A 53 -9.07 -1.16 -7.24
CA ARG A 53 -9.05 -1.41 -8.68
C ARG A 53 -8.10 -0.46 -9.43
N GLN A 54 -8.11 0.82 -9.07
CA GLN A 54 -7.15 1.80 -9.60
C GLN A 54 -5.71 1.44 -9.22
N ILE A 55 -5.47 1.13 -7.94
CA ILE A 55 -4.18 0.69 -7.44
C ILE A 55 -3.78 -0.63 -8.09
N SER A 56 -4.69 -1.51 -8.50
CA SER A 56 -4.30 -2.74 -9.22
C SER A 56 -4.14 -2.56 -10.74
N GLY A 57 -4.35 -1.36 -11.29
CA GLY A 57 -4.38 -1.16 -12.74
C GLY A 57 -5.47 -1.98 -13.45
N LEU A 58 -6.49 -2.43 -12.71
CA LEU A 58 -7.68 -3.12 -13.22
C LEU A 58 -8.77 -2.14 -13.69
N GLU A 59 -8.55 -0.84 -13.48
CA GLU A 59 -9.36 0.24 -14.04
C GLU A 59 -8.47 1.07 -14.99
N GLY A 60 -8.92 1.13 -16.25
CA GLY A 60 -8.49 2.07 -17.29
C GLY A 60 -9.69 2.86 -17.78
#